data_AF-A0A0N4Y141-F1
#
_entry.id   AF-A0A0N4Y141-F1
#
_cell.length_a   1.000
_cell.length_b   1.000
_cell.length_c   1.000
_cell.angle_alpha   90.00
_cell.angle_beta   90.00
_cell.angle_gamma   90.00
#
_symmetry.space_group_name_H-M   'P 1'
#
loop_
_entity.id
_entity.type
_entity.pdbx_description
1 polymer ?
#
loop_
_entity_poly.entity_id
_entity_poly.type
_entity_poly.pdbx_seq_one_letter_code
_entity_poly.pdbx_strand_id
1 'polypeptide(L)'
;MTNGAVTEPPVPSWLSWSYWRGNTTPSSHSASNQPKGTVTRVVAAEVVLDVNIRFSQNLVQIKYSQETAPSSSRSLEPVVDCAVDPAELSGWERIRLLYTQPSMERDCTIRMTRTAFLSGFLLGGASTYMQAHETYERSNVGRKYLSKSDAFKRRMDYAIVRFAKSGFVMGGKCALICGSIVVLSTHLAAYRQRFSSWYFPALSGALAVALHEALVGGVFMFPLGLIGSLKAVGLGLTSGLTLSAVLHLYALSMDKSVNDAYFIFKKEYEKVKCSKVDACGHHYYFIQELRYNIEFERRVEEIMKSGGARWRADAVAMVKKQDEEKLTDHDA
;
A
#
# COMPACT_ATOMS: atom_id res chain seq x y z
N MET A 1 18.02 -62.65 -21.83
CA MET A 1 18.15 -61.85 -20.59
C MET A 1 18.32 -60.40 -21.01
N THR A 2 17.22 -59.65 -21.08
CA THR A 2 17.19 -58.25 -21.52
C THR A 2 16.85 -57.38 -20.33
N ASN A 3 17.76 -56.47 -19.98
CA ASN A 3 17.64 -55.54 -18.87
C ASN A 3 16.47 -54.59 -19.11
N GLY A 4 15.48 -54.63 -18.22
CA GLY A 4 14.36 -53.69 -18.21
C GLY A 4 14.82 -52.32 -17.74
N ALA A 5 14.54 -51.29 -18.53
CA ALA A 5 14.77 -49.90 -18.17
C ALA A 5 13.83 -49.49 -17.02
N VAL A 6 14.42 -48.99 -15.94
CA VAL A 6 13.72 -48.43 -14.79
C VAL A 6 13.14 -47.08 -15.20
N THR A 7 11.82 -46.99 -15.28
CA THR A 7 11.08 -45.72 -15.46
C THR A 7 11.07 -44.96 -14.13
N GLU A 8 11.76 -43.83 -14.08
CA GLU A 8 11.67 -42.89 -12.97
C GLU A 8 10.26 -42.26 -12.89
N PRO A 9 9.71 -42.04 -11.68
CA PRO A 9 8.40 -41.43 -11.51
C PRO A 9 8.41 -39.95 -11.95
N PRO A 10 7.33 -39.44 -12.55
CA PRO A 10 7.26 -38.06 -13.01
C PRO A 10 7.33 -37.09 -11.83
N VAL A 11 8.41 -36.32 -11.77
CA VAL A 11 8.54 -35.23 -10.80
C VAL A 11 7.54 -34.13 -11.15
N PRO A 12 6.72 -33.64 -10.20
CA PRO A 12 5.75 -32.58 -10.48
C PRO A 12 6.45 -31.29 -10.98
N SER A 13 6.11 -30.88 -12.22
CA SER A 13 6.77 -29.82 -12.98
C SER A 13 6.72 -28.42 -12.35
N TRP A 14 5.92 -28.20 -11.31
CA TRP A 14 5.82 -26.94 -10.58
C TRP A 14 6.94 -26.72 -9.55
N LEU A 15 7.77 -27.74 -9.28
CA LEU A 15 8.95 -27.64 -8.42
C LEU A 15 10.25 -27.31 -9.16
N SER A 16 10.26 -27.30 -10.50
CA SER A 16 11.46 -26.99 -11.26
C SER A 16 11.73 -25.49 -11.30
N TRP A 17 12.89 -25.09 -10.77
CA TRP A 17 13.38 -23.71 -10.77
C TRP A 17 13.53 -23.11 -12.19
N SER A 18 13.63 -23.96 -13.22
CA SER A 18 13.63 -23.55 -14.64
C SER A 18 12.26 -23.06 -15.16
N TYR A 19 11.17 -23.20 -14.40
CA TYR A 19 9.85 -22.67 -14.79
C TYR A 19 9.76 -21.14 -14.63
N TRP A 20 10.60 -20.55 -13.78
CA TRP A 20 10.62 -19.09 -13.52
C TRP A 20 11.71 -18.34 -14.28
N ARG A 21 12.74 -19.04 -14.78
CA ARG A 21 13.66 -18.47 -15.76
C ARG A 21 13.11 -18.80 -17.14
N GLY A 22 12.63 -17.79 -17.87
CA GLY A 22 12.22 -17.94 -19.26
C GLY A 22 13.34 -18.64 -20.05
N ASN A 23 13.14 -19.92 -20.33
CA ASN A 23 14.09 -20.74 -21.07
C ASN A 23 13.96 -20.35 -22.55
N THR A 24 14.83 -19.47 -23.02
CA THR A 24 15.12 -19.32 -24.45
C THR A 24 16.08 -20.43 -24.86
N THR A 25 15.58 -21.65 -25.06
CA THR A 25 16.33 -22.66 -25.79
C THR A 25 16.19 -22.41 -27.30
N PRO A 26 17.29 -22.47 -28.08
CA PRO A 26 17.25 -22.26 -29.52
C PRO A 26 16.60 -23.47 -30.20
N SER A 27 15.45 -23.25 -30.84
CA SER A 27 14.85 -24.26 -31.72
C SER A 27 15.65 -24.33 -33.02
N SER A 28 16.31 -25.45 -33.26
CA SER A 28 16.70 -25.87 -34.60
C SER A 28 15.43 -26.19 -35.39
N HIS A 29 15.06 -25.34 -36.35
CA HIS A 29 14.11 -25.72 -37.39
C HIS A 29 14.54 -25.28 -38.78
N SER A 30 14.46 -26.27 -39.65
CA SER A 30 14.51 -26.22 -41.11
C SER A 30 13.59 -25.13 -41.68
N ALA A 31 14.01 -24.59 -42.82
CA ALA A 31 13.48 -23.43 -43.50
C ALA A 31 12.10 -23.68 -44.15
N SER A 32 11.19 -22.69 -44.03
CA SER A 32 10.22 -22.32 -45.06
C SER A 32 9.45 -21.03 -44.68
N ASN A 33 9.82 -19.92 -45.34
CA ASN A 33 9.05 -18.75 -45.79
C ASN A 33 7.91 -18.11 -44.95
N GLN A 34 8.23 -16.97 -44.30
CA GLN A 34 7.56 -15.62 -44.21
C GLN A 34 6.01 -15.50 -43.96
N PRO A 35 5.49 -14.38 -43.39
CA PRO A 35 6.12 -13.06 -43.26
C PRO A 35 6.15 -12.44 -41.85
N LYS A 36 7.03 -11.43 -41.77
CA LYS A 36 7.39 -10.53 -40.67
C LYS A 36 6.20 -10.12 -39.78
N GLY A 37 6.29 -10.48 -38.51
CA GLY A 37 5.46 -9.96 -37.41
C GLY A 37 6.35 -9.37 -36.32
N THR A 38 6.03 -8.14 -35.94
CA THR A 38 6.69 -7.23 -34.99
C THR A 38 7.21 -7.91 -33.72
N VAL A 39 8.52 -7.73 -33.47
CA VAL A 39 9.19 -8.14 -32.23
C VAL A 39 8.83 -7.15 -31.12
N THR A 40 7.89 -7.53 -30.25
CA THR A 40 7.64 -6.81 -29.00
C THR A 40 8.66 -7.28 -27.97
N ARG A 41 9.71 -6.47 -27.77
CA ARG A 41 10.72 -6.64 -26.73
C ARG A 41 10.04 -6.51 -25.36
N VAL A 42 9.94 -7.61 -24.61
CA VAL A 42 9.49 -7.59 -23.22
C VAL A 42 10.61 -6.99 -22.38
N VAL A 43 10.49 -5.70 -22.10
CA VAL A 43 11.30 -5.00 -21.11
C VAL A 43 10.85 -5.54 -19.74
N ALA A 44 11.77 -6.15 -19.00
CA ALA A 44 11.59 -6.38 -17.58
C ALA A 44 11.36 -5.01 -16.94
N ALA A 45 10.13 -4.73 -16.54
CA ALA A 45 9.80 -3.52 -15.81
C ALA A 45 10.46 -3.62 -14.43
N GLU A 46 11.64 -3.02 -14.30
CA GLU A 46 12.05 -2.42 -13.02
C GLU A 46 10.95 -1.40 -12.68
N VAL A 47 9.99 -1.82 -11.86
CA VAL A 47 9.10 -0.89 -11.18
C VAL A 47 9.94 -0.23 -10.09
N VAL A 48 10.74 0.75 -10.52
CA VAL A 48 11.16 1.83 -9.63
C VAL A 48 9.87 2.50 -9.21
N LEU A 49 9.43 2.18 -7.98
CA LEU A 49 8.40 2.94 -7.28
C LEU A 49 8.98 4.34 -7.05
N ASP A 50 8.81 5.19 -8.05
CA ASP A 50 9.05 6.62 -7.94
C ASP A 50 7.93 7.18 -7.06
N VAL A 51 8.07 6.97 -5.75
CA VAL A 51 7.26 7.66 -4.75
C VAL A 51 7.72 9.11 -4.79
N ASN A 52 7.15 9.87 -5.73
CA ASN A 52 7.39 11.29 -5.89
C ASN A 52 6.76 12.03 -4.71
N ILE A 53 7.44 11.98 -3.56
CA ILE A 53 7.22 12.90 -2.45
C ILE A 53 7.92 14.18 -2.87
N ARG A 54 7.19 15.09 -3.53
CA ARG A 54 7.67 16.47 -3.76
C ARG A 54 7.89 17.14 -2.40
N PHE A 55 9.09 17.02 -1.85
CA PHE A 55 9.57 17.84 -0.75
C PHE A 55 10.01 19.18 -1.33
N SER A 56 9.12 20.16 -1.26
CA SER A 56 9.42 21.54 -1.66
C SER A 56 10.35 22.17 -0.62
N GLN A 57 11.66 22.09 -0.85
CA GLN A 57 12.64 22.86 -0.10
C GLN A 57 12.66 24.30 -0.64
N ASN A 58 12.18 25.25 0.16
CA ASN A 58 12.61 26.65 0.09
C ASN A 58 12.54 27.24 1.50
N LEU A 59 13.71 27.53 2.04
CA LEU A 59 13.96 27.93 3.43
C LEU A 59 14.31 29.42 3.41
N VAL A 60 13.38 30.27 3.84
CA VAL A 60 13.61 31.71 4.05
C VAL A 60 13.60 31.97 5.55
N GLN A 61 14.74 32.40 6.08
CA GLN A 61 14.89 32.87 7.45
C GLN A 61 14.29 34.27 7.58
N ILE A 62 13.28 34.45 8.45
CA ILE A 62 12.81 35.77 8.90
C ILE A 62 12.87 35.82 10.41
N LYS A 63 13.61 36.83 10.90
CA LYS A 63 13.85 37.18 12.30
C LYS A 63 12.68 38.05 12.76
N TYR A 64 11.96 37.65 13.81
CA TYR A 64 10.87 38.46 14.39
C TYR A 64 11.25 39.02 15.76
N SER A 65 11.06 40.33 15.89
CA SER A 65 11.10 41.09 17.14
C SER A 65 9.78 40.94 17.91
N GLN A 66 9.90 40.92 19.24
CA GLN A 66 8.84 40.83 20.23
C GLN A 66 8.15 42.18 20.45
N GLU A 67 6.81 42.19 20.59
CA GLU A 67 6.09 43.25 21.32
C GLU A 67 4.83 42.68 22.01
N THR A 68 4.43 43.35 23.09
CA THR A 68 3.69 42.82 24.26
C THR A 68 2.24 43.31 24.40
N ALA A 69 1.34 42.37 24.74
CA ALA A 69 0.21 42.45 25.70
C ALA A 69 -1.16 43.11 25.29
N PRO A 70 -2.27 43.04 26.10
CA PRO A 70 -3.45 42.20 25.79
C PRO A 70 -4.85 42.85 26.02
N SER A 71 -5.96 42.18 25.64
CA SER A 71 -7.30 42.18 26.32
C SER A 71 -8.34 41.34 25.55
N SER A 72 -8.85 40.24 26.12
CA SER A 72 -10.14 40.08 26.85
C SER A 72 -11.42 40.15 25.99
N SER A 73 -11.96 38.98 25.59
CA SER A 73 -13.41 38.71 25.64
C SER A 73 -13.69 37.19 25.60
N ARG A 74 -14.57 36.77 26.51
CA ARG A 74 -15.00 35.38 26.77
C ARG A 74 -15.82 34.84 25.58
N SER A 75 -15.27 33.89 24.85
CA SER A 75 -16.03 32.97 24.00
C SER A 75 -15.88 31.56 24.56
N LEU A 76 -16.91 30.72 24.40
CA LEU A 76 -16.89 29.30 24.76
C LEU A 76 -15.82 28.62 23.90
N GLU A 77 -14.59 28.57 24.40
CA GLU A 77 -13.53 27.83 23.77
C GLU A 77 -13.89 26.33 23.81
N PRO A 78 -13.86 25.62 22.67
CA PRO A 78 -13.83 24.17 22.73
C PRO A 78 -12.60 23.82 23.56
N VAL A 79 -12.77 22.95 24.56
CA VAL A 79 -11.68 22.46 25.42
C VAL A 79 -10.50 22.08 24.52
N VAL A 80 -9.54 22.99 24.42
CA VAL A 80 -8.22 22.72 23.87
C VAL A 80 -7.59 21.90 24.96
N ASP A 81 -7.76 20.59 24.88
CA ASP A 81 -7.02 19.65 25.72
C ASP A 81 -5.55 20.06 25.60
N CYS A 82 -5.05 20.67 26.67
CA CYS A 82 -3.64 21.01 26.83
C CYS A 82 -2.86 19.76 26.42
N ALA A 83 -1.97 19.91 25.44
CA ALA A 83 -1.13 18.83 24.96
C ALA A 83 -0.28 18.33 26.14
N VAL A 84 -0.79 17.33 26.87
CA VAL A 84 -0.07 16.65 27.93
C VAL A 84 1.17 16.08 27.29
N ASP A 85 2.33 16.39 27.85
CA ASP A 85 3.59 15.93 27.30
C ASP A 85 3.55 14.40 27.21
N PRO A 86 3.82 13.81 26.04
CA PRO A 86 3.69 12.37 25.81
C PRO A 86 4.60 11.54 26.74
N ALA A 87 5.58 12.18 27.39
CA ALA A 87 6.45 11.57 28.38
C ALA A 87 5.73 11.22 29.69
N GLU A 88 4.67 11.95 30.07
CA GLU A 88 3.95 11.78 31.34
C GLU A 88 2.84 10.73 31.25
N LEU A 89 2.35 10.45 30.03
CA LEU A 89 1.29 9.48 29.78
C LEU A 89 1.78 8.03 29.85
N SER A 90 0.93 7.15 30.37
CA SER A 90 1.16 5.71 30.33
C SER A 90 1.25 5.20 28.88
N GLY A 91 2.06 4.17 28.63
CA GLY A 91 2.22 3.60 27.28
C GLY A 91 0.89 3.18 26.64
N TRP A 92 -0.08 2.73 27.44
CA TRP A 92 -1.43 2.39 26.97
C TRP A 92 -2.28 3.61 26.60
N GLU A 93 -2.15 4.71 27.35
CA GLU A 93 -2.85 5.97 27.03
C GLU A 93 -2.33 6.56 25.73
N ARG A 94 -1.02 6.42 25.47
CA ARG A 94 -0.43 6.81 24.19
C ARG A 94 -0.98 6.03 23.00
N ILE A 95 -1.19 4.73 23.16
CA ILE A 95 -1.85 3.91 22.13
C ILE A 95 -3.32 4.34 21.97
N ARG A 96 -4.03 4.60 23.08
CA ARG A 96 -5.43 5.06 23.02
C ARG A 96 -5.55 6.40 22.27
N LEU A 97 -4.65 7.35 22.57
CA LEU A 97 -4.59 8.64 21.88
C LEU A 97 -4.40 8.48 20.37
N LEU A 98 -3.64 7.47 19.93
CA LEU A 98 -3.43 7.19 18.51
C LEU A 98 -4.73 6.89 17.74
N TYR A 99 -5.71 6.31 18.42
CA TYR A 99 -7.01 5.95 17.86
C TYR A 99 -8.06 7.04 18.04
N THR A 100 -8.02 7.75 19.17
CA THR A 100 -8.95 8.84 19.47
C THR A 100 -8.69 10.06 18.59
N GLN A 101 -7.41 10.42 18.40
CA GLN A 101 -7.03 11.61 17.64
C GLN A 101 -6.56 11.24 16.23
N PRO A 102 -6.84 12.08 15.21
CA PRO A 102 -6.30 11.89 13.88
C PRO A 102 -4.78 12.08 13.93
N SER A 103 -4.04 10.98 13.79
CA SER A 103 -2.58 10.95 13.81
C SER A 103 -1.98 10.67 12.42
N MET A 104 -0.72 11.07 12.22
CA MET A 104 0.04 10.71 11.01
C MET A 104 0.04 9.20 10.78
N GLU A 105 0.20 8.42 11.84
CA GLU A 105 0.37 6.97 11.78
C GLU A 105 -0.88 6.28 11.22
N ARG A 106 -2.08 6.75 11.59
CA ARG A 106 -3.35 6.26 11.04
C ARG A 106 -3.48 6.56 9.54
N ASP A 107 -3.21 7.79 9.12
CA ASP A 107 -3.27 8.18 7.71
C ASP A 107 -2.23 7.41 6.87
N CYS A 108 -1.00 7.33 7.38
CA CYS A 108 0.09 6.56 6.76
C CYS A 108 -0.30 5.09 6.59
N THR A 109 -0.85 4.45 7.63
CA THR A 109 -1.32 3.07 7.59
C THR A 109 -2.38 2.87 6.50
N ILE A 110 -3.39 3.73 6.43
CA ILE A 110 -4.47 3.62 5.43
C ILE A 110 -3.91 3.77 4.02
N ARG A 111 -3.06 4.78 3.79
CA ARG A 111 -2.44 5.01 2.47
C ARG A 111 -1.56 3.84 2.06
N MET A 112 -0.69 3.39 2.94
CA MET A 112 0.24 2.29 2.66
C MET A 112 -0.52 0.97 2.42
N THR A 113 -1.59 0.72 3.17
CA THR A 113 -2.43 -0.48 2.96
C THR A 113 -3.15 -0.43 1.61
N ARG A 114 -3.66 0.74 1.20
CA ARG A 114 -4.32 0.92 -0.10
C ARG A 114 -3.35 0.79 -1.27
N THR A 115 -2.16 1.38 -1.16
CA THR A 115 -1.13 1.27 -2.20
C THR A 115 -0.60 -0.17 -2.28
N ALA A 116 -0.38 -0.84 -1.15
CA ALA A 116 0.00 -2.25 -1.10
C ALA A 116 -1.07 -3.15 -1.73
N PHE A 117 -2.35 -2.91 -1.43
CA PHE A 117 -3.46 -3.62 -2.07
C PHE A 117 -3.43 -3.46 -3.59
N LEU A 118 -3.31 -2.23 -4.08
CA LEU A 118 -3.34 -1.94 -5.51
C LEU A 118 -2.12 -2.54 -6.23
N SER A 119 -0.92 -2.39 -5.65
CA SER A 119 0.30 -2.99 -6.18
C SER A 119 0.22 -4.52 -6.20
N GLY A 120 -0.24 -5.13 -5.12
CA GLY A 120 -0.44 -6.58 -5.04
C GLY A 120 -1.52 -7.08 -6.01
N PHE A 121 -2.59 -6.30 -6.22
CA PHE A 121 -3.64 -6.60 -7.17
C PHE A 121 -3.13 -6.60 -8.60
N LEU A 122 -2.38 -5.56 -9.00
CA LEU A 122 -1.82 -5.44 -10.35
C LEU A 122 -0.77 -6.51 -10.62
N LEU A 123 0.16 -6.75 -9.69
CA LEU A 123 1.21 -7.77 -9.85
C LEU A 123 0.63 -9.20 -9.83
N GLY A 124 -0.33 -9.48 -8.94
CA GLY A 124 -1.01 -10.76 -8.88
C GLY A 124 -1.88 -11.03 -10.11
N GLY A 125 -2.58 -10.01 -10.59
CA GLY A 125 -3.34 -10.09 -11.83
C GLY A 125 -2.44 -10.28 -13.05
N ALA A 126 -1.38 -9.50 -13.20
CA ALA A 126 -0.47 -9.56 -14.36
C ALA A 126 0.25 -10.91 -14.47
N SER A 127 0.73 -11.46 -13.35
CA SER A 127 1.39 -12.78 -13.34
C SER A 127 0.44 -13.91 -13.75
N THR A 128 -0.82 -13.88 -13.31
CA THR A 128 -1.81 -14.90 -13.69
C THR A 128 -2.43 -14.68 -15.05
N TYR A 129 -2.44 -13.45 -15.57
CA TYR A 129 -2.89 -13.16 -16.93
C TYR A 129 -2.07 -13.93 -17.98
N MET A 130 -0.74 -13.93 -17.84
CA MET A 130 0.14 -14.69 -18.75
C MET A 130 -0.15 -16.19 -18.68
N GLN A 131 -0.29 -16.73 -17.47
CA GLN A 131 -0.59 -18.15 -17.28
C GLN A 131 -2.00 -18.53 -17.77
N ALA A 132 -2.98 -17.64 -17.58
CA ALA A 132 -4.35 -17.82 -18.04
C ALA A 132 -4.40 -17.92 -19.55
N HIS A 133 -3.60 -17.11 -20.24
CA HIS A 133 -3.51 -17.11 -21.69
C HIS A 133 -3.03 -18.47 -22.23
N GLU A 134 -1.92 -19.00 -21.72
CA GLU A 134 -1.45 -20.34 -22.11
C GLU A 134 -2.43 -21.45 -21.75
N THR A 135 -3.06 -21.35 -20.57
CA THR A 135 -4.05 -22.34 -20.13
C THR A 135 -5.27 -22.34 -21.04
N TYR A 136 -5.68 -21.15 -21.49
CA TYR A 136 -6.80 -21.00 -22.42
C TYR A 136 -6.48 -21.61 -23.79
N GLU A 137 -5.28 -21.37 -24.31
CA GLU A 137 -4.86 -21.95 -25.59
C GLU A 137 -4.80 -23.48 -25.54
N ARG A 138 -4.23 -24.06 -24.46
CA ARG A 138 -4.19 -25.52 -24.29
C ARG A 138 -5.57 -26.15 -24.12
N SER A 139 -6.50 -25.49 -23.41
CA SER A 139 -7.83 -26.05 -23.10
C SER A 139 -8.87 -25.89 -24.21
N ASN A 140 -8.65 -24.99 -25.17
CA ASN A 140 -9.58 -24.75 -26.27
C ASN A 140 -9.09 -25.31 -27.63
N VAL A 141 -8.05 -26.15 -27.64
CA VAL A 141 -7.64 -26.89 -28.85
C VAL A 141 -8.81 -27.74 -29.33
N GLY A 142 -9.26 -27.54 -30.57
CA GLY A 142 -10.35 -28.30 -31.20
C GLY A 142 -11.75 -27.67 -31.13
N ARG A 143 -11.93 -26.54 -30.44
CA ARG A 143 -13.21 -25.80 -30.47
C ARG A 143 -13.30 -24.92 -31.71
N LYS A 144 -14.36 -25.10 -32.50
CA LYS A 144 -14.68 -24.22 -33.65
C LYS A 144 -15.46 -23.02 -33.14
N TYR A 145 -14.91 -21.82 -33.30
CA TYR A 145 -15.61 -20.57 -33.05
C TYR A 145 -16.38 -20.14 -34.29
N LEU A 146 -17.55 -19.52 -34.11
CA LEU A 146 -18.36 -18.98 -35.20
C LEU A 146 -17.65 -17.82 -35.92
N SER A 147 -16.85 -17.04 -35.18
CA SER A 147 -16.12 -15.87 -35.66
C SER A 147 -14.82 -15.68 -34.88
N LYS A 148 -13.82 -15.04 -35.51
CA LYS A 148 -12.58 -14.59 -34.83
C LYS A 148 -12.88 -13.62 -33.68
N SER A 149 -13.93 -12.80 -33.79
CA SER A 149 -14.32 -11.86 -32.73
C SER A 149 -14.91 -12.55 -31.49
N ASP A 150 -15.70 -13.61 -31.68
CA ASP A 150 -16.23 -14.42 -30.56
C ASP A 150 -15.10 -15.14 -29.82
N ALA A 151 -14.13 -15.69 -30.55
CA ALA A 151 -12.94 -16.29 -29.95
C ALA A 151 -12.15 -15.29 -29.09
N PHE A 152 -11.95 -14.07 -29.59
CA PHE A 152 -11.26 -13.01 -28.86
C PHE A 152 -12.02 -12.58 -27.61
N LYS A 153 -13.34 -12.40 -27.70
CA LYS A 153 -14.19 -12.02 -26.55
C LYS A 153 -14.10 -13.06 -25.43
N ARG A 154 -14.26 -14.35 -25.75
CA ARG A 154 -14.17 -15.43 -24.76
C ARG A 154 -12.79 -15.53 -24.11
N ARG A 155 -11.73 -15.29 -24.88
CA ARG A 155 -10.36 -15.25 -24.37
C ARG A 155 -10.16 -14.08 -23.40
N MET A 156 -10.66 -12.90 -23.76
CA MET A 156 -10.61 -11.70 -22.91
C MET A 156 -11.41 -11.90 -21.62
N ASP A 157 -12.64 -12.40 -21.71
CA ASP A 157 -13.51 -12.64 -20.55
C ASP A 157 -12.86 -13.61 -19.56
N TYR A 158 -12.28 -14.71 -20.06
CA TYR A 158 -11.55 -15.67 -19.21
C TYR A 158 -10.33 -15.02 -18.54
N ALA A 159 -9.57 -14.22 -19.28
CA ALA A 159 -8.38 -13.54 -18.77
C ALA A 159 -8.74 -12.50 -17.71
N ILE A 160 -9.78 -11.69 -17.92
CA ILE A 160 -10.25 -10.67 -16.97
C ILE A 160 -10.75 -11.32 -15.67
N VAL A 161 -11.57 -12.37 -15.77
CA VAL A 161 -12.08 -13.07 -14.58
C VAL A 161 -10.94 -13.65 -13.75
N ARG A 162 -9.95 -14.26 -14.41
CA ARG A 162 -8.79 -14.84 -13.73
C ARG A 162 -7.85 -13.79 -13.16
N PHE A 163 -7.62 -12.70 -13.89
CA PHE A 163 -6.89 -11.52 -13.44
C PHE A 163 -7.52 -10.94 -12.18
N ALA A 164 -8.83 -10.69 -12.19
CA ALA A 164 -9.54 -10.14 -11.05
C ALA A 164 -9.50 -11.09 -9.85
N LYS A 165 -9.83 -12.37 -10.04
CA LYS A 165 -9.82 -13.36 -8.95
C LYS A 165 -8.44 -13.48 -8.29
N SER A 166 -7.38 -13.59 -9.09
CA SER A 166 -6.02 -13.69 -8.55
C SER A 166 -5.54 -12.37 -7.95
N GLY A 167 -5.79 -11.25 -8.63
CA GLY A 167 -5.46 -9.92 -8.17
C GLY A 167 -6.09 -9.61 -6.81
N PHE A 168 -7.38 -9.90 -6.61
CA PHE A 168 -8.03 -9.67 -5.31
C PHE A 168 -7.41 -10.51 -4.19
N VAL A 169 -7.12 -11.79 -4.45
CA VAL A 169 -6.50 -12.66 -3.45
C VAL A 169 -5.08 -12.19 -3.11
N MET A 170 -4.28 -11.84 -4.11
CA MET A 170 -2.90 -11.37 -3.91
C MET A 170 -2.85 -9.97 -3.28
N GLY A 171 -3.66 -9.04 -3.78
CA GLY A 171 -3.80 -7.70 -3.24
C GLY A 171 -4.27 -7.71 -1.79
N GLY A 172 -5.27 -8.53 -1.45
CA GLY A 172 -5.73 -8.70 -0.07
C GLY A 172 -4.62 -9.22 0.85
N LYS A 173 -3.85 -10.22 0.41
CA LYS A 173 -2.68 -10.73 1.16
C LYS A 173 -1.63 -9.64 1.37
N CYS A 174 -1.27 -8.91 0.31
CA CYS A 174 -0.28 -7.83 0.38
C CYS A 174 -0.73 -6.70 1.32
N ALA A 175 -2.01 -6.32 1.25
CA ALA A 175 -2.61 -5.31 2.11
C ALA A 175 -2.59 -5.72 3.59
N LEU A 176 -2.95 -6.98 3.89
CA LEU A 176 -2.91 -7.49 5.26
C LEU A 176 -1.49 -7.53 5.83
N ILE A 177 -0.51 -7.99 5.05
CA ILE A 177 0.89 -8.03 5.48
C ILE A 177 1.42 -6.60 5.71
N CYS A 178 1.28 -5.73 4.71
CA CYS A 178 1.80 -4.37 4.80
C CYS A 178 1.10 -3.57 5.91
N GLY A 179 -0.23 -3.65 5.96
CA GLY A 179 -1.03 -2.98 7.00
C GLY A 179 -0.68 -3.47 8.40
N SER A 180 -0.53 -4.77 8.62
CA SER A 180 -0.15 -5.31 9.94
C SER A 180 1.25 -4.88 10.38
N ILE A 181 2.24 -4.86 9.47
CA ILE A 181 3.60 -4.38 9.80
C ILE A 181 3.56 -2.90 10.21
N VAL A 182 2.83 -2.05 9.47
CA VAL A 182 2.76 -0.61 9.78
C VAL A 182 1.99 -0.37 11.07
N VAL A 183 0.86 -1.07 11.29
CA VAL A 183 0.11 -0.98 12.55
C VAL A 183 0.96 -1.43 13.73
N LEU A 184 1.61 -2.59 13.67
CA LEU A 184 2.41 -3.07 14.79
C LEU A 184 3.64 -2.19 15.06
N SER A 185 4.31 -1.71 14.01
CA SER A 185 5.48 -0.84 14.18
C SER A 185 5.10 0.52 14.77
N THR A 186 3.97 1.10 14.35
CA THR A 186 3.42 2.35 14.93
C THR A 186 3.00 2.16 16.40
N HIS A 187 2.36 1.03 16.73
CA HIS A 187 2.00 0.73 18.13
C HIS A 187 3.23 0.58 19.02
N LEU A 188 4.25 -0.13 18.55
CA LEU A 188 5.51 -0.30 19.29
C LEU A 188 6.24 1.05 19.46
N ALA A 189 6.26 1.87 18.41
CA ALA A 189 6.85 3.20 18.46
C ALA A 189 6.11 4.12 19.46
N ALA A 190 4.79 4.13 19.43
CA ALA A 190 3.95 4.90 20.35
C ALA A 190 4.08 4.42 21.80
N TYR A 191 4.12 3.09 22.02
CA TYR A 191 4.25 2.48 23.34
C TYR A 191 5.60 2.82 23.99
N ARG A 192 6.70 2.60 23.26
CA ARG A 192 8.07 2.68 23.77
C ARG A 192 8.69 4.08 23.68
N GLN A 193 8.02 5.01 22.97
CA GLN A 193 8.53 6.36 22.67
C GLN A 193 9.93 6.35 22.04
N ARG A 194 10.28 5.24 21.38
CA ARG A 194 11.55 5.05 20.71
C ARG A 194 11.31 4.23 19.45
N PHE A 195 11.76 4.78 18.33
CA PHE A 195 11.70 4.13 17.04
C PHE A 195 13.04 3.44 16.75
N SER A 196 12.99 2.14 16.49
CA SER A 196 14.16 1.35 16.11
C SER A 196 13.93 0.71 14.76
N SER A 197 14.91 0.84 13.86
CA SER A 197 14.87 0.20 12.54
C SER A 197 14.75 -1.33 12.61
N TRP A 198 15.17 -1.93 13.74
CA TRP A 198 15.12 -3.38 13.95
C TRP A 198 13.70 -3.93 14.05
N TYR A 199 12.69 -3.08 14.28
CA TYR A 199 11.30 -3.51 14.30
C TYR A 199 10.84 -4.03 12.94
N PHE A 200 11.32 -3.48 11.83
CA PHE A 200 10.85 -3.88 10.50
C PHE A 200 11.27 -5.31 10.11
N PRO A 201 12.56 -5.70 10.19
CA PRO A 201 12.95 -7.07 9.87
C PRO A 201 12.32 -8.10 10.84
N ALA A 202 12.24 -7.77 12.13
CA ALA A 202 11.68 -8.67 13.13
C ALA A 202 10.17 -8.90 12.93
N LEU A 203 9.39 -7.82 12.76
CA LEU A 203 7.95 -7.92 12.51
C LEU A 203 7.65 -8.53 11.15
N SER A 204 8.40 -8.15 10.09
CA SER A 204 8.23 -8.71 8.75
C SER A 204 8.52 -10.20 8.72
N GLY A 205 9.62 -10.65 9.36
CA GLY A 205 9.95 -12.07 9.47
C GLY A 205 8.90 -12.86 10.24
N ALA A 206 8.47 -12.36 11.40
CA ALA A 206 7.46 -13.02 12.23
C ALA A 206 6.09 -13.11 11.52
N LEU A 207 5.65 -12.01 10.89
CA LEU A 207 4.40 -11.98 10.14
C LEU A 207 4.46 -12.85 8.88
N ALA A 208 5.61 -12.93 8.21
CA ALA A 208 5.77 -13.81 7.05
C ALA A 208 5.59 -15.29 7.43
N VAL A 209 6.10 -15.71 8.59
CA VAL A 209 5.88 -17.07 9.12
C VAL A 209 4.43 -17.29 9.47
N ALA A 210 3.87 -16.41 10.31
CA ALA A 210 2.48 -16.55 10.79
C ALA A 210 1.48 -16.55 9.63
N LEU A 211 1.71 -15.70 8.63
CA LEU A 211 0.85 -15.63 7.47
C LEU A 211 1.02 -16.85 6.55
N HIS A 212 2.23 -17.37 6.38
CA HIS A 212 2.46 -18.59 5.61
C HIS A 212 1.73 -19.79 6.23
N GLU A 213 1.77 -19.92 7.55
CA GLU A 213 1.03 -20.96 8.29
C GLU A 213 -0.50 -20.78 8.15
N ALA A 214 -0.98 -19.54 8.28
CA ALA A 214 -2.40 -19.23 8.14
C ALA A 214 -2.92 -19.45 6.71
N LEU A 215 -2.10 -19.19 5.69
CA LEU A 215 -2.51 -19.31 4.28
C LEU A 215 -2.45 -20.75 3.75
N VAL A 216 -1.44 -21.52 4.15
CA VAL A 216 -1.19 -22.85 3.56
C VAL A 216 -2.00 -23.94 4.26
N GLY A 217 -2.73 -23.58 5.33
CA GLY A 217 -3.60 -24.50 6.06
C GLY A 217 -2.76 -25.41 6.96
N GLY A 218 -2.65 -25.03 8.23
CA GLY A 218 -1.73 -25.56 9.23
C GLY A 218 -1.85 -27.03 9.63
N VAL A 219 -2.34 -27.94 8.77
CA VAL A 219 -2.53 -29.36 9.12
C VAL A 219 -1.84 -30.33 8.13
N PHE A 220 -1.50 -29.92 6.89
CA PHE A 220 -0.85 -30.80 5.90
C PHE A 220 0.64 -30.49 5.64
N MET A 221 1.29 -29.79 6.56
CA MET A 221 2.59 -29.10 6.34
C MET A 221 3.86 -29.91 6.67
N PHE A 222 3.81 -31.25 6.64
CA PHE A 222 5.00 -32.09 6.87
C PHE A 222 5.30 -32.88 5.60
N PRO A 223 6.53 -32.97 5.04
CA PRO A 223 7.73 -32.12 5.08
C PRO A 223 7.78 -31.04 3.97
N LEU A 224 6.80 -31.01 3.05
CA LEU A 224 6.74 -30.02 1.96
C LEU A 224 6.57 -28.57 2.47
N GLY A 225 6.07 -28.43 3.69
CA GLY A 225 5.80 -27.12 4.28
C GLY A 225 7.05 -26.34 4.69
N LEU A 226 8.09 -27.05 5.16
CA LEU A 226 9.35 -26.45 5.62
C LEU A 226 10.07 -25.65 4.52
N ILE A 227 10.08 -26.19 3.29
CA ILE A 227 10.71 -25.53 2.14
C ILE A 227 9.95 -24.24 1.76
N GLY A 228 8.62 -24.27 1.87
CA GLY A 228 7.78 -23.09 1.68
C GLY A 228 8.05 -22.02 2.75
N SER A 229 8.08 -22.43 4.01
CA SER A 229 8.31 -21.52 5.15
C SER A 229 9.68 -20.86 5.08
N LEU A 230 10.73 -21.59 4.69
CA LEU A 230 12.08 -21.01 4.56
C LEU A 230 12.15 -19.95 3.46
N LYS A 231 11.45 -20.18 2.33
CA LYS A 231 11.33 -19.17 1.27
C LYS A 231 10.54 -17.95 1.72
N ALA A 232 9.44 -18.17 2.45
CA ALA A 232 8.62 -17.08 3.00
C ALA A 232 9.41 -16.23 4.01
N VAL A 233 10.18 -16.86 4.90
CA VAL A 233 11.08 -16.18 5.84
C VAL A 233 12.16 -15.39 5.11
N GLY A 234 12.81 -16.00 4.12
CA GLY A 234 13.82 -15.33 3.31
C GLY A 234 13.28 -14.08 2.63
N LEU A 235 12.08 -14.16 2.04
CA LEU A 235 11.41 -13.01 1.44
C LEU A 235 10.98 -11.97 2.48
N GLY A 236 10.46 -12.38 3.63
CA GLY A 236 10.07 -11.48 4.72
C GLY A 236 11.25 -10.72 5.31
N LEU A 237 12.38 -11.40 5.54
CA LEU A 237 13.61 -10.78 6.05
C LEU A 237 14.25 -9.87 5.03
N THR A 238 14.38 -10.30 3.77
CA THR A 238 14.98 -9.45 2.72
C THR A 238 14.14 -8.19 2.49
N SER A 239 12.82 -8.30 2.42
CA SER A 239 11.93 -7.13 2.31
C SER A 239 11.93 -6.24 3.55
N GLY A 240 12.03 -6.81 4.76
CA GLY A 240 12.16 -6.04 6.00
C GLY A 240 13.51 -5.30 6.09
N LEU A 241 14.59 -5.94 5.60
CA LEU A 241 15.92 -5.35 5.54
C LEU A 241 16.02 -4.24 4.49
N THR A 242 15.42 -4.41 3.31
CA THR A 242 15.39 -3.34 2.31
C THR A 242 14.60 -2.13 2.81
N LEU A 243 13.47 -2.35 3.48
CA LEU A 243 12.70 -1.25 4.10
C LEU A 243 13.51 -0.55 5.20
N SER A 244 14.21 -1.31 6.04
CA SER A 244 15.11 -0.75 7.07
C SER A 244 16.26 0.05 6.43
N ALA A 245 16.85 -0.43 5.34
CA ALA A 245 17.91 0.26 4.61
C ALA A 245 17.43 1.60 4.04
N VAL A 246 16.21 1.66 3.49
CA VAL A 246 15.62 2.92 3.00
C VAL A 246 15.45 3.94 4.13
N LEU A 247 14.98 3.51 5.31
CA LEU A 247 14.84 4.38 6.47
C LEU A 247 16.18 4.88 7.00
N HIS A 248 17.21 4.02 6.99
CA HIS A 248 18.58 4.44 7.32
C HIS A 248 19.14 5.42 6.31
N LEU A 249 18.93 5.18 5.02
CA LEU A 249 19.36 6.10 3.96
C LEU A 249 18.66 7.45 4.08
N TYR A 250 17.36 7.46 4.39
CA TYR A 250 16.62 8.68 4.70
C TYR A 250 17.18 9.41 5.93
N ALA A 251 17.45 8.68 7.01
CA ALA A 251 18.03 9.26 8.23
C ALA A 251 19.44 9.86 7.97
N LEU A 252 20.26 9.17 7.18
CA LEU A 252 21.57 9.65 6.72
C LEU A 252 21.44 10.92 5.87
N SER A 253 20.42 11.02 5.01
CA SER A 253 20.18 12.23 4.21
C SER A 253 19.81 13.46 5.05
N MET A 254 19.34 13.25 6.28
CA MET A 254 19.00 14.32 7.23
C MET A 254 20.08 14.54 8.30
N ASP A 255 21.19 13.81 8.24
CA ASP A 255 22.26 13.79 9.26
C ASP A 255 21.74 13.54 10.68
N LYS A 256 20.72 12.68 10.84
CA LYS A 256 20.07 12.41 12.13
C LYS A 256 19.91 10.93 12.39
N SER A 257 19.73 10.56 13.67
CA SER A 257 19.42 9.18 14.02
C SER A 257 18.05 8.78 13.44
N VAL A 258 17.83 7.49 13.16
CA VAL A 258 16.54 7.01 12.62
C VAL A 258 15.38 7.37 13.56
N ASN A 259 15.62 7.38 14.87
CA ASN A 259 14.63 7.78 15.87
C ASN A 259 14.27 9.27 15.71
N ASP A 260 15.27 10.13 15.64
CA ASP A 260 15.04 11.57 15.53
C ASP A 260 14.44 11.94 14.18
N ALA A 261 14.90 11.28 13.10
CA ALA A 261 14.33 11.43 11.77
C ALA A 261 12.85 11.05 11.75
N TYR A 262 12.43 9.99 12.45
CA TYR A 262 11.02 9.63 12.60
C TYR A 262 10.22 10.71 13.33
N PHE A 263 10.71 11.21 14.47
CA PHE A 263 9.99 12.23 15.24
C PHE A 263 9.99 13.59 14.55
N ILE A 264 11.06 13.93 13.81
CA ILE A 264 11.09 15.12 12.97
C ILE A 264 10.12 14.97 11.82
N PHE A 265 10.09 13.83 11.15
CA PHE A 265 9.11 13.55 10.12
C PHE A 265 7.70 13.63 10.68
N LYS A 266 7.43 13.07 11.86
CA LYS A 266 6.15 13.19 12.54
C LYS A 266 5.80 14.65 12.85
N LYS A 267 6.73 15.40 13.43
CA LYS A 267 6.56 16.82 13.76
C LYS A 267 6.40 17.68 12.51
N GLU A 268 7.13 17.42 11.45
CA GLU A 268 7.02 18.09 10.15
C GLU A 268 5.74 17.70 9.43
N TYR A 269 5.33 16.44 9.51
CA TYR A 269 4.07 15.99 8.95
C TYR A 269 2.90 16.63 9.68
N GLU A 270 2.98 16.79 11.00
CA GLU A 270 2.02 17.54 11.81
C GLU A 270 2.15 19.07 11.56
N LYS A 271 3.37 19.61 11.35
CA LYS A 271 3.64 21.03 11.13
C LYS A 271 3.35 21.54 9.72
N VAL A 272 3.85 20.92 8.66
CA VAL A 272 3.60 21.28 7.24
C VAL A 272 2.11 21.32 6.98
N LYS A 273 1.43 20.39 7.61
CA LYS A 273 0.00 20.37 7.72
C LYS A 273 -0.52 21.62 8.50
N CYS A 274 -0.05 21.90 9.73
CA CYS A 274 -0.38 23.14 10.46
C CYS A 274 0.12 24.47 9.84
N SER A 275 0.98 24.45 8.82
CA SER A 275 1.77 25.61 8.37
C SER A 275 1.36 26.18 7.01
N LYS A 276 0.21 25.80 6.44
CA LYS A 276 -0.49 26.68 5.49
C LYS A 276 -1.11 27.84 6.27
N VAL A 277 -0.25 28.80 6.57
CA VAL A 277 -0.51 30.05 7.26
C VAL A 277 -0.83 31.07 6.18
N ASP A 278 -2.09 31.50 6.13
CA ASP A 278 -2.41 32.79 5.52
C ASP A 278 -1.74 33.89 6.36
N ALA A 279 -1.24 34.94 5.71
CA ALA A 279 -0.45 36.02 6.30
C ALA A 279 -1.12 36.82 7.44
N CYS A 280 -2.33 36.44 7.88
CA CYS A 280 -3.13 37.13 8.88
C CYS A 280 -3.15 36.47 10.28
N GLY A 281 -2.30 35.48 10.57
CA GLY A 281 -1.99 35.11 11.96
C GLY A 281 -3.14 34.50 12.78
N HIS A 282 -4.02 33.71 12.15
CA HIS A 282 -5.03 32.90 12.87
C HIS A 282 -4.67 31.41 12.85
N HIS A 283 -4.33 30.86 14.01
CA HIS A 283 -3.66 29.56 14.20
C HIS A 283 -4.64 28.37 14.25
N TYR A 284 -5.57 28.24 13.28
CA TYR A 284 -6.73 27.33 13.40
C TYR A 284 -7.15 26.51 12.16
N TYR A 285 -6.28 26.26 11.17
CA TYR A 285 -6.75 25.67 9.90
C TYR A 285 -6.41 24.21 9.60
N PHE A 286 -5.54 23.53 10.34
CA PHE A 286 -5.12 22.19 9.88
C PHE A 286 -5.74 20.99 10.58
N ILE A 287 -6.00 21.07 11.89
CA ILE A 287 -7.01 20.20 12.49
C ILE A 287 -8.27 20.25 11.62
N GLN A 288 -8.55 21.42 11.02
CA GLN A 288 -9.59 21.63 10.04
C GLN A 288 -9.42 20.90 8.71
N GLU A 289 -8.26 20.54 8.11
CA GLU A 289 -8.26 19.83 6.81
C GLU A 289 -8.43 18.30 6.97
N LEU A 290 -7.85 17.73 8.03
CA LEU A 290 -8.13 16.34 8.41
C LEU A 290 -9.54 16.22 8.99
N ARG A 291 -9.97 17.14 9.84
CA ARG A 291 -11.38 17.23 10.26
C ARG A 291 -12.26 17.56 9.08
N TYR A 292 -11.88 18.41 8.12
CA TYR A 292 -12.68 18.73 6.94
C TYR A 292 -12.79 17.52 6.05
N ASN A 293 -11.71 16.76 5.80
CA ASN A 293 -11.84 15.51 5.07
C ASN A 293 -12.72 14.53 5.85
N ILE A 294 -12.57 14.39 7.17
CA ILE A 294 -13.42 13.52 7.99
C ILE A 294 -14.88 14.00 8.02
N GLU A 295 -15.13 15.30 8.10
CA GLU A 295 -16.42 15.97 8.16
C GLU A 295 -17.08 15.99 6.78
N PHE A 296 -16.30 16.19 5.72
CA PHE A 296 -16.70 16.06 4.34
C PHE A 296 -17.12 14.62 4.07
N GLU A 297 -16.31 13.64 4.48
CA GLU A 297 -16.66 12.22 4.42
C GLU A 297 -17.92 11.91 5.25
N ARG A 298 -18.05 12.49 6.44
CA ARG A 298 -19.25 12.37 7.28
C ARG A 298 -20.48 12.97 6.59
N ARG A 299 -20.36 14.15 5.98
CA ARG A 299 -21.44 14.81 5.22
C ARG A 299 -21.83 14.00 4.00
N VAL A 300 -20.85 13.45 3.29
CA VAL A 300 -21.08 12.52 2.17
C VAL A 300 -21.82 11.27 2.66
N GLU A 301 -21.40 10.70 3.79
CA GLU A 301 -22.05 9.53 4.39
C GLU A 301 -23.48 9.85 4.88
N GLU A 302 -23.71 11.04 5.43
CA GLU A 302 -25.04 11.52 5.84
C GLU A 302 -25.98 11.68 4.64
N ILE A 303 -25.50 12.24 3.52
CA ILE A 303 -26.27 12.33 2.28
C ILE A 303 -26.57 10.95 1.68
N MET A 304 -25.63 10.02 1.79
CA MET A 304 -25.86 8.63 1.36
C MET A 304 -26.89 7.93 2.26
N LYS A 305 -26.82 8.14 3.59
CA LYS A 305 -27.77 7.55 4.55
C LYS A 305 -29.17 8.13 4.45
N SER A 306 -29.29 9.42 4.14
CA SER A 306 -30.60 10.06 3.92
C SER A 306 -31.26 9.65 2.60
N GLY A 307 -30.58 8.83 1.78
CA GLY A 307 -31.09 8.36 0.49
C GLY A 307 -30.99 9.42 -0.62
N GLY A 308 -30.30 10.53 -0.39
CA GLY A 308 -30.14 11.61 -1.36
C GLY A 308 -29.28 11.23 -2.58
N ALA A 309 -28.38 10.25 -2.43
CA ALA A 309 -27.51 9.78 -3.49
C ALA A 309 -27.33 8.26 -3.45
N ARG A 310 -27.47 7.61 -4.61
CA ARG A 310 -27.20 6.17 -4.77
C ARG A 310 -25.71 5.86 -4.84
N TRP A 311 -24.90 6.81 -5.33
CA TRP A 311 -23.46 6.66 -5.50
C TRP A 311 -22.70 7.72 -4.70
N ARG A 312 -21.54 7.33 -4.18
CA ARG A 312 -20.65 8.22 -3.43
C ARG A 312 -20.17 9.41 -4.26
N ALA A 313 -19.97 9.23 -5.57
CA ALA A 313 -19.56 10.31 -6.47
C ALA A 313 -20.63 11.42 -6.54
N ASP A 314 -21.90 11.03 -6.60
CA ASP A 314 -23.03 11.96 -6.62
C ASP A 314 -23.15 12.68 -5.28
N ALA A 315 -23.01 11.96 -4.16
CA ALA A 315 -22.99 12.56 -2.82
C ALA A 315 -21.85 13.59 -2.66
N VAL A 316 -20.66 13.27 -3.16
CA VAL A 316 -19.51 14.20 -3.19
C VAL A 316 -19.81 15.45 -4.02
N ALA A 317 -20.45 15.30 -5.18
CA ALA A 317 -20.86 16.43 -6.02
C ALA A 317 -21.90 17.30 -5.31
N MET A 318 -22.85 16.69 -4.59
CA MET A 318 -23.86 17.41 -3.80
C MET A 318 -23.26 18.19 -2.64
N VAL A 319 -22.33 17.61 -1.87
CA VAL A 319 -21.64 18.33 -0.79
C VAL A 319 -20.88 19.53 -1.34
N LYS A 320 -20.15 19.35 -2.46
CA LYS A 320 -19.43 20.45 -3.11
C LYS A 320 -20.37 21.57 -3.55
N LYS A 321 -21.51 21.21 -4.15
CA LYS A 321 -22.52 22.20 -4.55
C LYS A 321 -23.09 22.98 -3.35
N GLN A 322 -23.36 22.30 -2.23
CA GLN A 322 -23.80 22.96 -0.99
C GLN A 322 -22.72 23.89 -0.42
N ASP A 323 -21.45 23.54 -0.56
CA ASP A 323 -20.34 24.39 -0.11
C ASP A 323 -20.18 25.61 -1.03
N GLU A 324 -20.38 25.45 -2.35
CA GLU A 324 -20.40 26.56 -3.31
C GLU A 324 -21.56 27.53 -3.04
N GLU A 325 -22.78 27.04 -2.79
CA GLU A 325 -23.96 27.86 -2.47
C GLU A 325 -23.76 28.68 -1.18
N LYS A 326 -23.16 28.09 -0.14
CA LYS A 326 -22.84 28.80 1.11
C LYS A 326 -21.80 29.89 0.94
N LEU A 327 -20.86 29.72 0.01
CA LEU A 327 -19.87 30.75 -0.30
C LEU A 327 -20.54 31.93 -1.03
N THR A 328 -21.46 31.67 -1.97
CA THR A 328 -22.17 32.75 -2.67
C THR A 328 -23.09 33.56 -1.77
N ASP A 329 -23.71 32.93 -0.76
CA ASP A 329 -24.58 33.62 0.20
C ASP A 329 -23.81 34.54 1.16
N HIS A 330 -22.52 34.27 1.40
CA HIS A 330 -21.68 35.09 2.28
C HIS A 330 -21.14 36.34 1.56
N ASP A 331 -21.11 36.32 0.22
CA ASP A 331 -20.60 37.42 -0.60
C ASP A 331 -21.69 38.43 -1.03
N ALA A 332 -22.98 38.12 -0.80
CA ALA A 332 -24.15 38.93 -1.18
C ALA A 332 -24.59 39.90 -0.08
#